data_AF-A0A2V7XIW9-F1
#
_entry.id   AF-A0A2V7XIW9-F1
#
_cell.length_a   1.000
_cell.length_b   1.000
_cell.length_c   1.000
_cell.angle_alpha   90.00
_cell.angle_beta   90.00
_cell.angle_gamma   90.00
#
_symmetry.space_group_name_H-M   'P 1'
#
loop_
_entity.id
_entity.type
_entity.pdbx_description
1 polymer ?
#
loop_
_entity_poly.entity_id
_entity_poly.type
_entity_poly.pdbx_seq_one_letter_code
_entity_poly.pdbx_strand_id
1 'polypeptide(L)'
;VLQFPTIEIAPPSSYDSLDRVIDGIGDYQWLIFTSANGVDAFFERLKHHGEDSRALAGVMVAAVGESTADDLRKHGVDPDLVPPKFQSTALLPLLDADQKGIRTAVVRAAEGREELIDELRRRGGEVDLAVGYQTRKVTAAADELHDIDVVTFTSASTADNFFDVLPDKKPIETAMLASIG
;
A
#
# COMPACT_ATOMS: atom_id res chain seq x y z
N VAL A 1 4.67 22.27 12.50
CA VAL A 1 3.89 21.04 12.22
C VAL A 1 4.27 20.02 13.28
N LEU A 2 3.34 19.67 14.14
CA LEU A 2 3.49 18.60 15.13
C LEU A 2 3.08 17.27 14.48
N GLN A 3 3.89 16.22 14.64
CA GLN A 3 3.52 14.89 14.16
C GLN A 3 2.81 14.14 15.30
N PHE A 4 1.58 13.71 15.04
CA PHE A 4 0.79 12.92 15.96
C PHE A 4 0.44 11.58 15.29
N PRO A 5 1.37 10.62 15.25
CA PRO A 5 1.13 9.35 14.58
C PRO A 5 0.05 8.57 15.32
N THR A 6 -0.97 8.15 14.59
CA THR A 6 -2.06 7.30 15.10
C THR A 6 -2.03 5.90 14.49
N ILE A 7 -1.09 5.69 13.57
CA ILE A 7 -0.74 4.41 12.99
C ILE A 7 0.78 4.29 12.85
N GLU A 8 1.27 3.05 12.86
CA GLU A 8 2.61 2.68 12.44
C GLU A 8 2.56 1.58 11.37
N ILE A 9 3.58 1.52 10.54
CA ILE A 9 3.80 0.42 9.60
C ILE A 9 4.53 -0.69 10.35
N ALA A 10 3.98 -1.90 10.31
CA ALA A 10 4.54 -3.06 10.98
C ALA A 10 4.66 -4.24 10.02
N PRO A 11 5.56 -5.21 10.31
CA PRO A 11 5.58 -6.50 9.62
C PRO A 11 4.19 -7.15 9.61
N PRO A 12 3.81 -7.88 8.55
CA PRO A 12 2.53 -8.58 8.49
C PRO A 12 2.48 -9.70 9.54
N SER A 13 1.28 -10.20 9.83
CA SER A 13 1.11 -11.33 10.76
C SER A 13 1.77 -12.62 10.24
N SER A 14 1.86 -12.77 8.92
CA SER A 14 2.61 -13.84 8.25
C SER A 14 3.13 -13.35 6.89
N TYR A 15 4.32 -13.81 6.52
CA TYR A 15 4.90 -13.59 5.20
C TYR A 15 4.53 -14.68 4.18
N ASP A 16 3.79 -15.73 4.56
CA ASP A 16 3.51 -16.89 3.69
C ASP A 16 2.90 -16.51 2.34
N SER A 17 2.10 -15.45 2.30
CA SER A 17 1.48 -14.96 1.06
C SER A 17 2.48 -14.26 0.14
N LEU A 18 3.40 -13.46 0.72
CA LEU A 18 4.46 -12.79 0.00
C LEU A 18 5.54 -13.79 -0.44
N ASP A 19 5.89 -14.75 0.40
CA ASP A 19 6.86 -15.81 0.08
C ASP A 19 6.40 -16.65 -1.09
N ARG A 20 5.13 -17.09 -1.11
CA ARG A 20 4.58 -17.83 -2.26
C ARG A 20 4.62 -17.05 -3.56
N VAL A 21 4.48 -15.72 -3.50
CA VAL A 21 4.60 -14.87 -4.69
C VAL A 21 6.05 -14.76 -5.14
N ILE A 22 7.00 -14.60 -4.20
CA ILE A 22 8.43 -14.53 -4.50
C ILE A 22 8.93 -15.86 -5.09
N ASP A 23 8.61 -16.99 -4.44
CA ASP A 23 9.03 -18.33 -4.87
C ASP A 23 8.54 -18.69 -6.29
N GLY A 24 7.39 -18.13 -6.68
CA GLY A 24 6.75 -18.35 -7.98
C GLY A 24 6.77 -17.13 -8.90
N ILE A 25 7.69 -16.18 -8.68
CA ILE A 25 7.56 -14.85 -9.29
C ILE A 25 7.55 -14.85 -10.82
N GLY A 26 8.29 -15.77 -11.44
CA GLY A 26 8.33 -15.95 -12.88
C GLY A 26 7.04 -16.48 -13.52
N ASP A 27 6.09 -16.97 -12.71
CA ASP A 27 4.79 -17.46 -13.20
C ASP A 27 3.78 -16.32 -13.42
N TYR A 28 4.06 -15.13 -12.87
CA TYR A 28 3.17 -13.98 -12.96
C TYR A 28 3.44 -13.16 -14.21
N GLN A 29 2.36 -12.71 -14.84
CA GLN A 29 2.45 -11.72 -15.93
C GLN A 29 2.50 -10.30 -15.35
N TRP A 30 1.83 -10.08 -14.21
CA TRP A 30 1.78 -8.80 -13.54
C TRP A 30 2.15 -8.88 -12.06
N LEU A 31 2.97 -7.94 -11.61
CA LEU A 31 3.20 -7.61 -10.21
C LEU A 31 2.74 -6.18 -9.94
N ILE A 32 1.70 -6.02 -9.13
CA ILE A 32 1.07 -4.73 -8.86
C ILE A 32 1.40 -4.28 -7.44
N PHE A 33 1.97 -3.07 -7.31
CA PHE A 33 2.27 -2.44 -6.02
C PHE A 33 1.24 -1.36 -5.70
N THR A 34 0.56 -1.51 -4.56
CA THR A 34 -0.47 -0.54 -4.14
C THR A 34 0.06 0.58 -3.25
N SER A 35 1.34 0.54 -2.88
CA SER A 35 1.96 1.53 -1.99
C SER A 35 3.48 1.44 -1.98
N ALA A 36 4.15 2.57 -1.76
CA ALA A 36 5.56 2.70 -1.36
C ALA A 36 6.00 1.65 -0.32
N ASN A 37 5.30 1.57 0.82
CA ASN A 37 5.60 0.59 1.88
C ASN A 37 5.55 -0.87 1.40
N GLY A 38 4.67 -1.17 0.45
CA GLY A 38 4.58 -2.49 -0.17
C GLY A 38 5.81 -2.79 -1.05
N VAL A 39 6.35 -1.78 -1.74
CA VAL A 39 7.59 -1.90 -2.52
C VAL A 39 8.74 -2.26 -1.59
N ASP A 40 8.95 -1.47 -0.54
CA ASP A 40 10.04 -1.71 0.41
C ASP A 40 9.92 -3.09 1.08
N ALA A 41 8.73 -3.44 1.56
CA ALA A 41 8.50 -4.75 2.17
C ALA A 41 8.76 -5.92 1.21
N PHE A 42 8.37 -5.78 -0.06
CA PHE A 42 8.64 -6.79 -1.08
C PHE A 42 10.14 -6.93 -1.34
N PHE A 43 10.88 -5.84 -1.54
CA PHE A 43 12.32 -5.91 -1.83
C PHE A 43 13.16 -6.35 -0.63
N GLU A 44 12.76 -5.95 0.59
CA GLU A 44 13.35 -6.50 1.81
C GLU A 44 13.15 -8.02 1.89
N ARG A 45 11.94 -8.51 1.56
CA ARG A 45 11.65 -9.94 1.57
C ARG A 45 12.36 -10.67 0.43
N LEU A 46 12.40 -10.11 -0.77
CA LEU A 46 13.13 -10.65 -1.93
C LEU A 46 14.61 -10.85 -1.59
N LYS A 47 15.23 -9.84 -0.96
CA LYS A 47 16.61 -9.93 -0.48
C LYS A 47 16.80 -11.00 0.61
N HIS A 48 15.80 -11.22 1.47
CA HIS A 48 15.82 -12.30 2.45
C HIS A 48 15.85 -13.69 1.79
N HIS A 49 15.23 -13.83 0.61
CA HIS A 49 15.31 -15.02 -0.25
C HIS A 49 16.62 -15.13 -1.04
N GLY A 50 17.53 -14.16 -0.89
CA GLY A 50 18.80 -14.12 -1.62
C GLY A 50 18.66 -13.63 -3.06
N GLU A 51 17.52 -13.05 -3.42
CA GLU A 51 17.23 -12.51 -4.73
C GLU A 51 17.36 -10.98 -4.79
N ASP A 52 17.32 -10.43 -5.99
CA ASP A 52 17.28 -8.98 -6.25
C ASP A 52 16.33 -8.67 -7.41
N SER A 53 16.28 -7.41 -7.85
CA SER A 53 15.35 -6.96 -8.90
C SER A 53 15.44 -7.74 -10.22
N ARG A 54 16.52 -8.47 -10.50
CA ARG A 54 16.63 -9.34 -11.67
C ARG A 54 15.65 -10.51 -11.63
N ALA A 55 15.15 -10.90 -10.46
CA ALA A 55 14.09 -11.90 -10.32
C ALA A 55 12.78 -11.48 -11.02
N LEU A 56 12.58 -10.18 -11.24
CA LEU A 56 11.41 -9.63 -11.93
C LEU A 56 11.53 -9.67 -13.46
N ALA A 57 12.61 -10.21 -14.00
CA ALA A 57 12.81 -10.26 -15.45
C ALA A 57 11.68 -11.05 -16.14
N GLY A 58 10.94 -10.36 -17.03
CA GLY A 58 9.81 -10.93 -17.76
C GLY A 58 8.45 -10.75 -17.10
N VAL A 59 8.40 -10.14 -15.90
CA VAL A 59 7.16 -9.78 -15.21
C VAL A 59 6.86 -8.30 -15.44
N MET A 60 5.63 -7.96 -15.84
CA MET A 60 5.20 -6.57 -15.95
C MET A 60 4.93 -5.99 -14.57
N VAL A 61 5.37 -4.76 -14.32
CA VAL A 61 5.23 -4.10 -13.02
C VAL A 61 4.30 -2.89 -13.11
N ALA A 62 3.30 -2.85 -12.24
CA ALA A 62 2.41 -1.70 -12.11
C ALA A 62 2.56 -1.03 -10.75
N ALA A 63 2.56 0.30 -10.74
CA ALA A 63 2.52 1.12 -9.54
C ALA A 63 1.20 1.89 -9.50
N VAL A 64 0.48 1.86 -8.38
CA VAL A 64 -0.81 2.58 -8.25
C VAL A 64 -0.65 4.11 -8.27
N GLY A 65 0.56 4.63 -8.11
CA GLY A 65 0.83 6.06 -8.04
C GLY A 65 2.30 6.42 -8.16
N GLU A 66 2.57 7.70 -8.41
CA GLU A 66 3.93 8.21 -8.63
C GLU A 66 4.86 7.96 -7.44
N SER A 67 4.40 8.11 -6.20
CA SER A 67 5.23 7.79 -5.02
C SER A 67 5.64 6.32 -4.98
N THR A 68 4.75 5.41 -5.35
CA THR A 68 5.05 3.98 -5.47
C THR A 68 6.01 3.72 -6.64
N ALA A 69 5.85 4.44 -7.75
CA ALA A 69 6.74 4.35 -8.91
C ALA A 69 8.16 4.83 -8.59
N ASP A 70 8.28 5.94 -7.88
CA ASP A 70 9.55 6.49 -7.42
C ASP A 70 10.29 5.53 -6.48
N ASP A 71 9.56 4.84 -5.60
CA ASP A 71 10.16 3.80 -4.76
C ASP A 71 10.62 2.58 -5.57
N LEU A 72 9.84 2.12 -6.55
CA LEU A 72 10.27 1.04 -7.45
C LEU A 72 11.58 1.40 -8.17
N ARG A 73 11.70 2.64 -8.63
CA ARG A 73 12.92 3.13 -9.32
C ARG A 73 14.14 3.12 -8.42
N LYS A 74 14.00 3.35 -7.10
CA LYS A 74 15.11 3.23 -6.13
C LYS A 74 15.65 1.80 -6.06
N HIS A 75 14.80 0.80 -6.32
CA HIS A 75 15.17 -0.61 -6.38
C HIS A 75 15.56 -1.08 -7.80
N GLY A 76 15.71 -0.14 -8.74
CA GLY A 76 16.15 -0.42 -10.11
C GLY A 76 15.05 -0.94 -11.04
N VAL A 77 13.78 -0.74 -10.70
CA VAL A 77 12.63 -1.13 -11.51
C VAL A 77 11.87 0.10 -11.96
N ASP A 78 11.80 0.33 -13.27
CA ASP A 78 10.89 1.35 -13.82
C ASP A 78 9.54 0.68 -14.12
N PRO A 79 8.42 1.11 -13.52
CA PRO A 79 7.14 0.45 -13.72
C PRO A 79 6.64 0.59 -15.17
N ASP A 80 6.10 -0.49 -15.72
CA ASP A 80 5.46 -0.50 -17.03
C ASP A 80 4.14 0.29 -17.04
N LEU A 81 3.49 0.40 -15.88
CA LEU A 81 2.19 1.02 -15.76
C LEU A 81 2.06 1.88 -14.49
N VAL A 82 1.75 3.16 -14.68
CA VAL A 82 1.39 4.11 -13.61
C VAL A 82 0.13 4.88 -14.05
N PRO A 83 -1.00 4.79 -13.32
CA PRO A 83 -2.22 5.48 -13.70
C PRO A 83 -2.14 6.97 -13.32
N PRO A 84 -2.89 7.85 -14.02
CA PRO A 84 -2.90 9.29 -13.72
C PRO A 84 -3.59 9.65 -12.39
N LYS A 85 -4.31 8.71 -11.78
CA LYS A 85 -4.98 8.88 -10.49
C LYS A 85 -4.41 7.89 -9.48
N PHE A 86 -4.11 8.38 -8.28
CA PHE A 86 -3.54 7.61 -7.17
C PHE A 86 -4.56 6.68 -6.48
N GLN A 87 -5.18 5.78 -7.24
CA GLN A 87 -6.16 4.80 -6.75
C GLN A 87 -5.97 3.46 -7.45
N SER A 88 -6.05 2.35 -6.73
CA SER A 88 -5.82 1.01 -7.28
C SER A 88 -6.76 0.69 -8.44
N THR A 89 -8.02 1.14 -8.36
CA THR A 89 -9.02 1.00 -9.42
C THR A 89 -8.70 1.81 -10.67
N ALA A 90 -7.80 2.81 -10.61
CA ALA A 90 -7.38 3.57 -11.77
C ALA A 90 -6.49 2.76 -12.74
N LEU A 91 -5.97 1.61 -12.30
CA LEU A 91 -5.29 0.64 -13.18
C LEU A 91 -6.26 -0.12 -14.08
N LEU A 92 -7.49 -0.36 -13.64
CA LEU A 92 -8.49 -1.17 -14.34
C LEU A 92 -8.78 -0.76 -15.80
N PRO A 93 -8.89 0.53 -16.16
CA PRO A 93 -9.08 0.93 -17.56
C PRO A 93 -7.81 0.79 -18.41
N LEU A 94 -6.65 0.58 -17.79
CA LEU A 94 -5.35 0.47 -18.46
C LEU A 94 -4.89 -0.99 -18.63
N LEU A 95 -5.52 -1.92 -17.90
CA LEU A 95 -5.33 -3.35 -18.03
C LEU A 95 -6.34 -3.95 -19.00
N ASP A 96 -5.99 -5.09 -19.61
CA ASP A 96 -6.87 -5.78 -20.56
C ASP A 96 -8.25 -6.09 -19.96
N ALA A 97 -9.28 -6.00 -20.79
CA ALA A 97 -10.65 -6.30 -20.38
C ALA A 97 -10.88 -7.81 -20.17
N ASP A 98 -10.16 -8.65 -20.91
CA ASP A 98 -10.12 -10.10 -20.73
C ASP A 98 -8.82 -10.47 -20.01
N GLN A 99 -8.94 -11.03 -18.80
CA GLN A 99 -7.81 -11.42 -17.96
C GLN A 99 -7.61 -12.94 -17.94
N LYS A 100 -8.31 -13.71 -18.80
CA LYS A 100 -8.17 -15.16 -18.84
C LYS A 100 -6.73 -15.59 -19.10
N GLY A 101 -6.24 -16.46 -18.21
CA GLY A 101 -4.87 -16.98 -18.28
C GLY A 101 -3.80 -15.97 -17.85
N ILE A 102 -4.20 -14.78 -17.37
CA ILE A 102 -3.29 -13.80 -16.79
C ILE A 102 -3.25 -14.02 -15.28
N ARG A 103 -2.06 -14.28 -14.77
CA ARG A 103 -1.77 -14.40 -13.35
C ARG A 103 -1.14 -13.12 -12.83
N THR A 104 -1.74 -12.54 -11.80
CA THR A 104 -1.36 -11.26 -11.21
C THR A 104 -1.09 -11.42 -9.72
N ALA A 105 0.06 -10.94 -9.25
CA ALA A 105 0.34 -10.77 -7.84
C ALA A 105 0.09 -9.31 -7.43
N VAL A 106 -0.60 -9.10 -6.31
CA VAL A 106 -0.86 -7.75 -5.77
C VAL A 106 -0.17 -7.61 -4.41
N VAL A 107 0.87 -6.78 -4.37
CA VAL A 107 1.61 -6.43 -3.15
C VAL A 107 0.89 -5.29 -2.43
N ARG A 108 0.42 -5.57 -1.21
CA ARG A 108 -0.46 -4.66 -0.45
C ARG A 108 -0.29 -4.76 1.07
N ALA A 109 -0.93 -3.82 1.76
CA ALA A 109 -1.20 -3.91 3.19
C ALA A 109 -2.17 -5.05 3.49
N ALA A 110 -2.12 -5.59 4.72
CA ALA A 110 -3.12 -6.53 5.22
C ALA A 110 -4.54 -5.95 5.10
N GLU A 111 -4.71 -4.66 5.42
CA GLU A 111 -6.00 -3.94 5.41
C GLU A 111 -6.37 -3.35 4.03
N GLY A 112 -5.61 -3.66 2.98
CA GLY A 112 -5.88 -3.14 1.63
C GLY A 112 -7.31 -3.43 1.13
N ARG A 113 -7.77 -2.63 0.17
CA ARG A 113 -9.11 -2.82 -0.39
C ARG A 113 -9.14 -3.90 -1.47
N GLU A 114 -10.31 -4.49 -1.69
CA GLU A 114 -10.49 -5.64 -2.58
C GLU A 114 -10.99 -5.28 -3.98
N GLU A 115 -11.36 -4.02 -4.27
CA GLU A 115 -12.08 -3.71 -5.52
C GLU A 115 -11.27 -3.98 -6.78
N LEU A 116 -9.95 -3.72 -6.76
CA LEU A 116 -9.05 -4.08 -7.87
C LEU A 116 -8.98 -5.60 -8.07
N ILE A 117 -8.89 -6.35 -6.96
CA ILE A 117 -8.72 -7.81 -6.96
C ILE A 117 -9.99 -8.48 -7.50
N ASP A 118 -11.14 -8.06 -6.99
CA ASP A 118 -12.44 -8.59 -7.38
C ASP A 118 -12.71 -8.34 -8.86
N GLU A 119 -12.38 -7.13 -9.35
CA GLU A 119 -12.57 -6.80 -10.75
C GLU A 119 -11.64 -7.59 -11.67
N LEU A 120 -10.37 -7.78 -11.32
CA LEU A 120 -9.43 -8.61 -12.10
C LEU A 120 -9.91 -10.06 -12.17
N ARG A 121 -10.36 -10.62 -11.04
CA ARG A 121 -10.97 -11.97 -11.00
C ARG A 121 -12.25 -12.05 -11.82
N ARG A 122 -13.10 -11.01 -11.76
CA ARG A 122 -14.33 -10.92 -12.56
C ARG A 122 -14.05 -10.91 -14.06
N ARG A 123 -12.90 -10.36 -14.48
CA ARG A 123 -12.41 -10.39 -15.87
C ARG A 123 -11.75 -11.73 -16.26
N GLY A 124 -11.70 -12.70 -15.35
CA GLY A 124 -11.16 -14.04 -15.60
C GLY A 124 -9.70 -14.24 -15.19
N GLY A 125 -9.09 -13.26 -14.51
CA GLY A 125 -7.71 -13.34 -14.05
C GLY A 125 -7.52 -14.16 -12.78
N GLU A 126 -6.34 -14.74 -12.64
CA GLU A 126 -5.88 -15.40 -11.43
C GLU A 126 -5.12 -14.39 -10.59
N VAL A 127 -5.61 -14.10 -9.37
CA VAL A 127 -5.04 -13.03 -8.53
C VAL A 127 -4.59 -13.58 -7.19
N ASP A 128 -3.28 -13.54 -6.96
CA ASP A 128 -2.64 -13.88 -5.69
C ASP A 128 -2.34 -12.59 -4.91
N LEU A 129 -2.59 -12.62 -3.60
CA LEU A 129 -2.30 -11.50 -2.70
C LEU A 129 -0.96 -11.71 -2.04
N ALA A 130 -0.11 -10.69 -2.09
CA ALA A 130 1.16 -10.62 -1.36
C ALA A 130 1.04 -9.57 -0.25
N VAL A 131 0.81 -10.02 0.98
CA VAL A 131 0.73 -9.12 2.13
C VAL A 131 2.14 -8.79 2.60
N GLY A 132 2.59 -7.55 2.30
CA GLY A 132 3.94 -7.10 2.64
C GLY A 132 4.05 -6.44 4.01
N TYR A 133 2.97 -5.81 4.47
CA TYR A 133 2.95 -5.12 5.76
C TYR A 133 1.53 -5.06 6.31
N GLN A 134 1.41 -4.61 7.56
CA GLN A 134 0.14 -4.28 8.17
C GLN A 134 0.22 -2.92 8.87
N THR A 135 -0.93 -2.33 9.13
CA THR A 135 -1.04 -1.05 9.80
C THR A 135 -1.45 -1.29 11.25
N ARG A 136 -0.64 -0.85 12.22
CA ARG A 136 -0.99 -0.96 13.64
C ARG A 136 -1.38 0.38 14.20
N LYS A 137 -2.41 0.38 15.03
CA LYS A 137 -2.79 1.58 15.80
C LYS A 137 -1.71 1.86 16.85
N VAL A 138 -1.29 3.12 16.93
CA VAL A 138 -0.38 3.60 17.98
C VAL A 138 -1.00 4.79 18.69
N THR A 139 -0.56 4.99 19.93
CA THR A 139 -1.00 6.09 20.78
C THR A 139 0.17 7.05 20.94
N ALA A 140 0.03 8.27 20.42
CA ALA A 140 0.93 9.37 20.75
C ALA A 140 0.46 10.06 22.05
N ALA A 141 1.40 10.64 22.79
CA ALA A 141 1.08 11.39 24.00
C ALA A 141 0.34 12.68 23.62
N ALA A 142 -0.88 12.85 24.13
CA ALA A 142 -1.71 14.03 23.89
C ALA A 142 -1.21 15.29 24.59
N ASP A 143 -0.21 15.17 25.47
CA ASP A 143 0.31 16.27 26.29
C ASP A 143 0.92 17.41 25.44
N GLU A 144 1.36 17.10 24.22
CA GLU A 144 1.91 18.09 23.28
C GLU A 144 0.84 18.77 22.42
N LEU A 145 -0.42 18.37 22.52
CA LEU A 145 -1.53 19.02 21.82
C LEU A 145 -1.94 20.28 22.59
N HIS A 146 -1.38 21.42 22.20
CA HIS A 146 -1.78 22.74 22.67
C HIS A 146 -1.64 23.73 21.53
N ASP A 147 -2.51 24.74 21.50
CA ASP A 147 -2.51 25.82 20.50
C ASP A 147 -2.53 25.30 19.04
N ILE A 148 -3.37 24.29 18.76
CA ILE A 148 -3.48 23.68 17.43
C ILE A 148 -4.51 24.44 16.59
N ASP A 149 -4.06 25.09 15.51
CA ASP A 149 -4.95 25.78 14.57
C ASP A 149 -5.59 24.82 13.55
N VAL A 150 -4.86 23.78 13.13
CA VAL A 150 -5.28 22.86 12.07
C VAL A 150 -4.81 21.44 12.39
N VAL A 151 -5.71 20.47 12.25
CA VAL A 151 -5.41 19.03 12.26
C VAL A 151 -5.66 18.48 10.86
N THR A 152 -4.66 17.82 10.27
CA THR A 152 -4.78 17.24 8.92
C THR A 152 -4.72 15.72 8.98
N PHE A 153 -5.63 15.05 8.28
CA PHE A 153 -5.70 13.60 8.17
C PHE A 153 -5.36 13.12 6.76
N THR A 154 -4.60 12.03 6.67
CA THR A 154 -4.16 11.43 5.40
C THR A 154 -4.92 10.15 5.04
N SER A 155 -5.73 9.62 5.96
CA SER A 155 -6.63 8.49 5.74
C SER A 155 -7.78 8.49 6.77
N ALA A 156 -8.88 7.82 6.46
CA ALA A 156 -9.96 7.58 7.42
C ALA A 156 -9.45 6.92 8.72
N SER A 157 -8.58 5.90 8.60
CA SER A 157 -8.01 5.20 9.75
C SER A 157 -7.20 6.12 10.67
N THR A 158 -6.50 7.12 10.14
CA THR A 158 -5.76 8.08 10.96
C THR A 158 -6.69 8.98 11.78
N ALA A 159 -7.85 9.35 11.22
CA ALA A 159 -8.88 10.14 11.88
C ALA A 159 -9.61 9.35 12.96
N ASP A 160 -10.06 8.13 12.64
CA ASP A 160 -10.71 7.24 13.60
C ASP A 160 -9.78 6.97 14.80
N ASN A 161 -8.53 6.59 14.52
CA ASN A 161 -7.56 6.34 15.58
C ASN A 161 -7.25 7.59 16.40
N PHE A 162 -7.17 8.78 15.78
CA PHE A 162 -6.94 10.04 16.47
C PHE A 162 -8.03 10.35 17.50
N PHE A 163 -9.30 10.24 17.10
CA PHE A 163 -10.41 10.50 18.02
C PHE A 163 -10.59 9.43 19.10
N ASP A 164 -10.18 8.19 18.82
CA ASP A 164 -10.16 7.14 19.83
C ASP A 164 -9.07 7.38 20.90
N VAL A 165 -7.88 7.87 20.50
CA VAL A 165 -6.77 8.11 21.44
C VAL A 165 -6.88 9.45 22.15
N LEU A 166 -7.71 10.36 21.66
CA LEU A 166 -7.97 11.68 22.23
C LEU A 166 -9.38 11.76 22.87
N PRO A 167 -9.57 11.18 24.08
CA PRO A 167 -10.88 11.18 24.74
C PRO A 167 -11.34 12.58 25.16
N ASP A 168 -10.41 13.49 25.47
CA ASP A 168 -10.70 14.91 25.72
C ASP A 168 -10.29 15.74 24.50
N LYS A 169 -11.29 16.38 23.88
CA LYS A 169 -11.11 17.18 22.65
C LYS A 169 -10.73 18.63 22.91
N LYS A 170 -10.68 19.09 24.18
CA LYS A 170 -10.25 20.45 24.54
C LYS A 170 -8.97 20.92 23.84
N PRO A 171 -7.91 20.08 23.71
CA PRO A 171 -6.68 20.45 23.02
C PRO A 171 -6.84 20.96 21.58
N ILE A 172 -7.93 20.58 20.91
CA ILE A 172 -8.19 20.88 19.50
C ILE A 172 -9.57 21.50 19.28
N GLU A 173 -10.22 22.02 20.32
CA GLU A 173 -11.62 22.48 20.27
C GLU A 173 -11.83 23.61 19.25
N THR A 174 -10.81 24.44 19.04
CA THR A 174 -10.83 25.55 18.08
C THR A 174 -10.13 25.21 16.76
N ALA A 175 -9.55 24.01 16.66
CA ALA A 175 -8.78 23.60 15.49
C ALA A 175 -9.69 23.33 14.29
N MET A 176 -9.26 23.74 13.10
CA MET A 176 -9.86 23.31 11.85
C MET A 176 -9.45 21.87 11.53
N LEU A 177 -10.40 21.03 11.13
CA LEU A 177 -10.12 19.69 10.64
C LEU A 177 -10.00 19.71 9.11
N ALA A 178 -8.89 19.17 8.59
CA ALA A 178 -8.61 19.05 7.17
C ALA A 178 -8.38 17.58 6.76
N SER A 179 -8.82 17.22 5.56
CA SER A 179 -8.56 15.92 4.93
C SER A 179 -7.90 16.14 3.57
N ILE A 180 -6.97 15.27 3.18
CA ILE A 180 -6.32 15.33 1.87
C ILE A 180 -7.16 14.71 0.74
N GLY A 181 -8.26 14.03 1.06
CA GLY A 181 -9.15 13.38 0.08
C GLY A 181 -9.87 12.17 0.64
#